data_AF-W2L919-F1
#
_entry.id   AF-W2L919-F1
#
_cell.length_a   1.000
_cell.length_b   1.000
_cell.length_c   1.000
_cell.angle_alpha   90.00
_cell.angle_beta   90.00
_cell.angle_gamma   90.00
#
_symmetry.space_group_name_H-M   'P 1'
#
loop_
_entity.id
_entity.type
_entity.pdbx_description
1 polymer ?
#
loop_
_entity_poly.entity_id
_entity_poly.type
_entity_poly.pdbx_seq_one_letter_code
_entity_poly.pdbx_strand_id
1 'polypeptide(L)'
;MVKRRSTQAATNAARPPQSPSRKRNGVSGSSPLWVSICSSLLPNLLVILVALLAVWFEFTTSAFYVQSPELQMLLKRSFIVWVCLAVRTQLTDFVTPPQLARRPPSLRKEMLRHARALFASIAANLLGTTIIRPVFGAAPQFEETVRLVVPLYFFVVVIVDGLRFPMPLLKAIVGLSVSWLKAVTIPKLVMEWQMNTNAHPIGFLAVSTANLYASGTVLRYLTNYGRTHRVVDLSVGVFGFILQIIGTSAVMGLVAHVANHFVTNEERIMEARVLYFFVAWFALDKYWKKALGDLLVLTLTSPAKSKSS
;
A
#
# COMPACT_ATOMS: atom_id res chain seq x y z
N MET A 1 -35.47 -37.37 38.71
CA MET A 1 -35.08 -35.95 38.92
C MET A 1 -33.59 -35.89 39.21
N VAL A 2 -32.81 -35.16 38.38
CA VAL A 2 -31.64 -34.28 38.71
C VAL A 2 -30.55 -34.85 39.68
N LYS A 3 -29.22 -34.89 39.46
CA LYS A 3 -28.24 -34.36 38.47
C LYS A 3 -26.84 -34.96 38.78
N ARG A 4 -26.01 -35.13 37.73
CA ARG A 4 -24.53 -34.89 37.58
C ARG A 4 -23.52 -35.64 38.48
N ARG A 5 -22.66 -36.52 37.91
CA ARG A 5 -21.34 -36.30 37.24
C ARG A 5 -20.25 -35.77 38.19
N SER A 6 -19.26 -36.55 38.62
CA SER A 6 -18.07 -37.12 37.93
C SER A 6 -16.80 -36.39 38.36
N THR A 7 -15.80 -37.10 38.86
CA THR A 7 -14.37 -36.71 38.81
C THR A 7 -13.52 -37.90 39.27
N GLN A 8 -12.67 -38.41 38.38
CA GLN A 8 -11.49 -39.17 38.77
C GLN A 8 -10.28 -38.47 38.16
N ALA A 9 -9.44 -37.98 39.06
CA ALA A 9 -8.06 -37.63 38.85
C ALA A 9 -7.19 -38.85 39.20
N ALA A 10 -6.13 -39.09 38.43
CA ALA A 10 -4.97 -39.89 38.83
C ALA A 10 -3.89 -39.74 37.73
N THR A 11 -2.90 -38.86 37.90
CA THR A 11 -1.59 -39.04 38.58
C THR A 11 -0.48 -39.68 37.72
N ASN A 12 0.58 -38.86 37.54
CA ASN A 12 2.01 -39.17 37.70
C ASN A 12 2.89 -39.64 36.52
N ALA A 13 3.93 -38.82 36.31
CA ALA A 13 5.36 -39.16 36.18
C ALA A 13 6.07 -39.26 34.80
N ALA A 14 6.97 -38.28 34.59
CA ALA A 14 8.40 -38.37 34.21
C ALA A 14 8.89 -38.75 32.77
N ARG A 15 9.41 -37.71 32.05
CA ARG A 15 10.53 -37.60 31.04
C ARG A 15 10.49 -38.43 29.74
N PRO A 16 11.21 -38.08 28.63
CA PRO A 16 12.19 -37.00 28.37
C PRO A 16 11.82 -36.12 27.11
N PRO A 17 12.67 -35.18 26.61
CA PRO A 17 12.26 -34.19 25.60
C PRO A 17 12.30 -34.78 24.19
N GLN A 18 11.17 -34.79 23.50
CA GLN A 18 11.13 -35.12 22.07
C GLN A 18 11.09 -33.84 21.23
N SER A 19 12.23 -33.53 20.63
CA SER A 19 12.32 -32.70 19.44
C SER A 19 11.39 -33.25 18.35
N PRO A 20 10.52 -32.46 17.70
CA PRO A 20 9.99 -32.85 16.42
C PRO A 20 11.05 -32.54 15.36
N SER A 21 11.86 -33.56 15.03
CA SER A 21 12.56 -33.63 13.75
C SER A 21 11.53 -33.60 12.64
N ARG A 22 11.14 -32.41 12.19
CA ARG A 22 10.30 -32.27 11.01
C ARG A 22 11.17 -32.55 9.81
N LYS A 23 11.13 -33.81 9.33
CA LYS A 23 11.60 -34.24 8.01
C LYS A 23 11.12 -33.22 6.98
N ARG A 24 12.00 -32.28 6.64
CA ARG A 24 11.87 -31.40 5.50
C ARG A 24 12.25 -32.27 4.31
N ASN A 25 11.25 -32.92 3.72
CA ASN A 25 11.41 -33.57 2.44
C ASN A 25 12.07 -32.57 1.49
N GLY A 26 13.19 -33.00 0.91
CA GLY A 26 14.06 -32.20 0.06
C GLY A 26 13.29 -31.60 -1.10
N VAL A 27 12.90 -30.33 -0.93
CA VAL A 27 12.76 -29.42 -2.04
C VAL A 27 14.16 -28.85 -2.21
N SER A 28 14.75 -29.01 -3.40
CA SER A 28 15.97 -28.32 -3.80
C SER A 28 15.71 -26.82 -3.67
N GLY A 29 16.01 -26.30 -2.49
CA GLY A 29 15.60 -24.99 -2.02
C GLY A 29 16.76 -24.04 -2.19
N SER A 30 16.51 -22.96 -2.91
CA SER A 30 17.38 -21.79 -3.00
C SER A 30 18.07 -21.51 -1.65
N SER A 31 19.37 -21.20 -1.69
CA SER A 31 20.14 -20.97 -0.47
C SER A 31 19.48 -19.86 0.36
N PRO A 32 19.43 -19.98 1.70
CA PRO A 32 18.79 -18.98 2.57
C PRO A 32 19.43 -17.58 2.40
N LEU A 33 20.71 -17.54 2.01
CA LEU A 33 21.42 -16.33 1.61
C LEU A 33 20.81 -15.68 0.35
N TRP A 34 20.48 -16.47 -0.67
CA TRP A 34 19.89 -15.97 -1.91
C TRP A 34 18.49 -15.40 -1.71
N VAL A 35 17.68 -16.04 -0.85
CA VAL A 35 16.37 -15.52 -0.44
C VAL A 35 16.53 -14.21 0.34
N SER A 36 17.52 -14.11 1.22
CA SER A 36 17.81 -12.87 1.97
C SER A 36 18.25 -11.72 1.03
N ILE A 37 19.11 -12.02 0.05
CA ILE A 37 19.54 -11.05 -0.97
C ILE A 37 18.34 -10.55 -1.79
N CYS A 38 17.48 -11.46 -2.27
CA CYS A 38 16.33 -11.12 -3.10
C CYS A 38 15.21 -10.40 -2.33
N SER A 39 15.05 -10.69 -1.04
CA SER A 39 13.98 -10.09 -0.20
C SER A 39 14.38 -8.78 0.47
N SER A 40 15.68 -8.52 0.64
CA SER A 40 16.16 -7.35 1.40
C SER A 40 17.21 -6.54 0.65
N LEU A 41 18.38 -7.10 0.36
CA LEU A 41 19.51 -6.33 -0.19
C LEU A 41 19.18 -5.71 -1.55
N LEU A 42 18.73 -6.53 -2.49
CA LEU A 42 18.50 -6.13 -3.87
C LEU A 42 17.34 -5.12 -4.02
N PRO A 43 16.17 -5.30 -3.35
CA PRO A 43 15.13 -4.28 -3.34
C PRO A 43 15.59 -2.93 -2.77
N ASN A 44 16.39 -2.93 -1.70
CA ASN A 44 16.91 -1.70 -1.10
C ASN A 44 17.81 -0.94 -2.07
N LEU A 45 18.76 -1.64 -2.70
CA LEU A 45 19.68 -1.05 -3.68
C LEU A 45 18.93 -0.48 -4.88
N LEU A 46 17.96 -1.24 -5.43
CA LEU A 46 17.17 -0.79 -6.57
C LEU A 46 16.33 0.45 -6.24
N VAL A 47 15.72 0.50 -5.05
CA VAL A 47 14.98 1.68 -4.59
C VAL A 47 15.87 2.91 -4.51
N ILE A 48 17.10 2.78 -3.98
CA ILE A 48 18.06 3.88 -3.92
C ILE A 48 18.49 4.31 -5.33
N LEU A 49 18.86 3.37 -6.19
CA LEU A 49 19.29 3.65 -7.55
C LEU A 49 18.20 4.35 -8.36
N VAL A 50 16.96 3.85 -8.31
CA VAL A 50 15.83 4.47 -9.01
C VAL A 50 15.53 5.86 -8.46
N ALA A 51 15.62 6.07 -7.14
CA ALA A 51 15.46 7.41 -6.55
C ALA A 51 16.54 8.39 -7.01
N LEU A 52 17.80 7.94 -7.08
CA LEU A 52 18.92 8.76 -7.60
C LEU A 52 18.69 9.13 -9.07
N LEU A 53 18.34 8.15 -9.91
CA LEU A 53 18.05 8.38 -11.32
C LEU A 53 16.85 9.32 -11.50
N ALA A 54 15.80 9.17 -10.70
CA ALA A 54 14.60 10.01 -10.76
C ALA A 54 14.92 11.49 -10.55
N VAL A 55 15.79 11.81 -9.59
CA VAL A 55 16.20 13.19 -9.30
C VAL A 55 17.25 13.68 -10.27
N TRP A 56 18.23 12.85 -10.62
CA TRP A 56 19.31 13.21 -11.54
C TRP A 56 18.78 13.60 -12.92
N PHE A 57 17.80 12.87 -13.43
CA PHE A 57 17.11 13.16 -14.69
C PHE A 57 15.86 14.04 -14.52
N GLU A 58 15.64 14.58 -13.33
CA GLU A 58 14.54 15.52 -13.03
C GLU A 58 13.14 14.98 -13.35
N PHE A 59 12.94 13.67 -13.36
CA PHE A 59 11.66 13.05 -13.68
C PHE A 59 10.55 13.36 -12.66
N THR A 60 10.90 13.81 -11.46
CA THR A 60 9.95 14.19 -10.41
C THR A 60 9.78 15.69 -10.24
N THR A 61 10.59 16.51 -10.92
CA THR A 61 10.65 17.97 -10.72
C THR A 61 10.44 18.76 -12.01
N SER A 62 10.85 18.21 -13.16
CA SER A 62 10.70 18.88 -14.45
C SER A 62 9.24 19.12 -14.80
N ALA A 63 8.92 20.36 -15.18
CA ALA A 63 7.57 20.78 -15.55
C ALA A 63 6.98 19.93 -16.67
N PHE A 64 7.80 19.51 -17.64
CA PHE A 64 7.38 18.65 -18.76
C PHE A 64 6.71 17.36 -18.28
N TYR A 65 7.30 16.69 -17.28
CA TYR A 65 6.76 15.44 -16.74
C TYR A 65 5.67 15.70 -15.70
N VAL A 66 5.92 16.62 -14.77
CA VAL A 66 5.04 16.87 -13.63
C VAL A 66 3.69 17.45 -14.06
N GLN A 67 3.67 18.28 -15.10
CA GLN A 67 2.46 18.95 -15.60
C GLN A 67 1.78 18.18 -16.74
N SER A 68 2.37 17.09 -17.24
CA SER A 68 1.76 16.27 -18.30
C SER A 68 0.42 15.68 -17.83
N PRO A 69 -0.72 16.04 -18.48
CA PRO A 69 -2.04 15.57 -18.07
C PRO A 69 -2.20 14.06 -18.30
N GLU A 70 -1.59 13.54 -19.36
CA GLU A 70 -1.64 12.13 -19.74
C GLU A 70 -0.93 11.26 -18.70
N LEU A 71 0.28 11.67 -18.29
CA LEU A 71 1.03 10.98 -17.24
C LEU A 71 0.28 11.04 -15.91
N GLN A 72 -0.23 12.21 -15.51
CA GLN A 72 -0.99 12.36 -14.27
C GLN A 72 -2.25 11.50 -14.27
N MET A 73 -2.96 11.41 -15.40
CA MET A 73 -4.12 10.53 -15.53
C MET A 73 -3.72 9.05 -15.43
N LEU A 74 -2.65 8.63 -16.11
CA LEU A 74 -2.13 7.26 -16.02
C LEU A 74 -1.77 6.91 -14.58
N LEU A 75 -1.00 7.76 -13.90
CA LEU A 75 -0.57 7.56 -12.52
C LEU A 75 -1.76 7.50 -11.55
N LYS A 76 -2.77 8.35 -11.73
CA LYS A 76 -4.03 8.27 -10.95
C LYS A 76 -4.78 6.96 -11.18
N ARG A 77 -4.89 6.50 -12.44
CA ARG A 77 -5.52 5.21 -12.76
C ARG A 77 -4.74 4.04 -12.16
N SER A 78 -3.41 4.08 -12.21
CA SER A 78 -2.54 3.11 -11.55
C SER A 78 -2.75 3.09 -10.03
N PHE A 79 -2.95 4.25 -9.40
CA PHE A 79 -3.29 4.31 -7.98
C PHE A 79 -4.63 3.64 -7.65
N ILE A 80 -5.66 3.85 -8.48
CA ILE A 80 -6.94 3.15 -8.31
C ILE A 80 -6.76 1.64 -8.43
N VAL A 81 -6.00 1.19 -9.44
CA VAL A 81 -5.66 -0.24 -9.62
C VAL A 81 -4.94 -0.77 -8.38
N TRP A 82 -3.99 -0.02 -7.83
CA TRP A 82 -3.28 -0.39 -6.60
C TRP A 82 -4.24 -0.58 -5.43
N VAL A 83 -5.19 0.34 -5.23
CA VAL A 83 -6.20 0.23 -4.18
C VAL A 83 -7.06 -1.01 -4.39
N CYS A 84 -7.51 -1.29 -5.61
CA CYS A 84 -8.27 -2.50 -5.92
C CYS A 84 -7.49 -3.80 -5.58
N LEU A 85 -6.19 -3.84 -5.90
CA LEU A 85 -5.31 -4.96 -5.54
C LEU A 85 -5.10 -5.07 -4.01
N ALA A 86 -5.02 -3.94 -3.33
CA ALA A 86 -4.91 -3.88 -1.87
C ALA A 86 -6.19 -4.39 -1.19
N VAL A 87 -7.37 -3.95 -1.63
CA VAL A 87 -8.68 -4.46 -1.17
C VAL A 87 -8.72 -5.97 -1.31
N ARG A 88 -8.35 -6.51 -2.48
CA ARG A 88 -8.36 -7.96 -2.72
C ARG A 88 -7.46 -8.73 -1.77
N THR A 89 -6.29 -8.18 -1.45
CA THR A 89 -5.26 -8.90 -0.68
C THR A 89 -5.34 -8.68 0.83
N GLN A 90 -5.90 -7.55 1.29
CA GLN A 90 -5.94 -7.15 2.70
C GLN A 90 -7.35 -7.23 3.32
N LEU A 91 -8.41 -7.24 2.49
CA LEU A 91 -9.81 -7.27 2.94
C LEU A 91 -10.50 -8.61 2.71
N THR A 92 -9.75 -9.72 2.76
CA THR A 92 -10.32 -11.07 2.60
C THR A 92 -11.48 -11.33 3.55
N ASP A 93 -11.31 -10.97 4.83
CA ASP A 93 -12.31 -11.22 5.89
C ASP A 93 -13.55 -10.32 5.72
N PHE A 94 -13.38 -9.12 5.18
CA PHE A 94 -14.47 -8.18 4.93
C PHE A 94 -15.28 -8.56 3.67
N VAL A 95 -14.57 -8.86 2.58
CA VAL A 95 -15.15 -9.23 1.28
C VAL A 95 -15.79 -10.62 1.37
N THR A 96 -15.09 -11.57 1.99
CA THR A 96 -15.51 -12.97 2.11
C THR A 96 -15.45 -13.43 3.57
N PRO A 97 -16.42 -13.03 4.42
CA PRO A 97 -16.40 -13.44 5.81
C PRO A 97 -16.55 -14.97 5.94
N PRO A 98 -16.06 -15.57 7.04
CA PRO A 98 -16.06 -17.02 7.22
C PRO A 98 -17.44 -17.68 7.06
N GLN A 99 -18.50 -16.96 7.42
CA GLN A 99 -19.90 -17.38 7.27
C GLN A 99 -20.30 -17.56 5.79
N LEU A 100 -19.77 -16.72 4.90
CA LEU A 100 -19.97 -16.77 3.46
C LEU A 100 -19.05 -17.81 2.79
N ALA A 101 -17.85 -18.04 3.34
CA ALA A 101 -16.88 -18.99 2.82
C ALA A 101 -17.28 -20.47 2.99
N ARG A 102 -17.97 -20.81 4.08
CA ARG A 102 -18.36 -22.21 4.40
C ARG A 102 -19.49 -22.80 3.55
N ARG A 103 -20.20 -21.98 2.77
CA ARG A 103 -21.38 -22.40 2.01
C ARG A 103 -21.03 -22.51 0.50
N PRO A 104 -21.68 -23.39 -0.27
CA PRO A 104 -21.38 -23.56 -1.70
C PRO A 104 -21.50 -22.24 -2.48
N PRO A 105 -20.63 -22.00 -3.48
CA PRO A 105 -20.64 -20.75 -4.25
C PRO A 105 -21.98 -20.60 -4.98
N SER A 106 -22.58 -19.40 -4.89
CA SER A 106 -23.77 -19.03 -5.64
C SER A 106 -23.60 -17.65 -6.25
N LEU A 107 -24.27 -17.38 -7.37
CA LEU A 107 -24.17 -16.09 -8.08
C LEU A 107 -24.42 -14.89 -7.16
N ARG A 108 -25.43 -15.00 -6.28
CA ARG A 108 -25.76 -13.96 -5.29
C ARG A 108 -24.60 -13.67 -4.32
N LYS A 109 -23.86 -14.70 -3.89
CA LYS A 109 -22.71 -14.51 -2.99
C LYS A 109 -21.54 -13.85 -3.71
N GLU A 110 -21.30 -14.23 -4.96
CA GLU A 110 -20.22 -13.64 -5.74
C GLU A 110 -20.51 -12.17 -6.06
N MET A 111 -21.75 -11.85 -6.41
CA MET A 111 -22.21 -10.47 -6.55
C MET A 111 -22.00 -9.67 -5.24
N LEU A 112 -22.33 -10.26 -4.09
CA LEU A 112 -22.14 -9.59 -2.79
C LEU A 112 -20.66 -9.36 -2.46
N ARG A 113 -19.78 -10.32 -2.79
CA ARG A 113 -18.31 -10.15 -2.65
C ARG A 113 -17.82 -8.99 -3.49
N HIS A 114 -18.21 -8.95 -4.77
CA HIS A 114 -17.80 -7.87 -5.65
C HIS A 114 -18.38 -6.52 -5.23
N ALA A 115 -19.62 -6.47 -4.74
CA ALA A 115 -20.22 -5.24 -4.21
C ALA A 115 -19.44 -4.71 -2.99
N ARG A 116 -19.04 -5.58 -2.06
CA ARG A 116 -18.23 -5.19 -0.90
C ARG A 116 -16.84 -4.72 -1.28
N ALA A 117 -16.18 -5.43 -2.21
CA ALA A 117 -14.87 -5.04 -2.70
C ALA A 117 -14.93 -3.70 -3.45
N LEU A 118 -15.94 -3.49 -4.30
CA LEU A 118 -16.15 -2.23 -5.01
C LEU A 118 -16.42 -1.07 -4.04
N PHE A 119 -17.26 -1.28 -3.03
CA PHE A 119 -17.48 -0.29 -1.96
C PHE A 119 -16.18 0.09 -1.26
N ALA A 120 -15.37 -0.90 -0.86
CA ALA A 120 -14.08 -0.65 -0.21
C ALA A 120 -13.12 0.13 -1.12
N SER A 121 -13.06 -0.22 -2.41
CA SER A 121 -12.24 0.49 -3.41
C SER A 121 -12.68 1.94 -3.59
N ILE A 122 -14.00 2.20 -3.66
CA ILE A 122 -14.56 3.55 -3.76
C ILE A 122 -14.22 4.36 -2.50
N ALA A 123 -14.52 3.82 -1.32
CA ALA A 123 -14.27 4.50 -0.05
C ALA A 123 -12.78 4.84 0.14
N ALA A 124 -11.88 3.90 -0.17
CA ALA A 124 -10.44 4.12 -0.04
C ALA A 124 -9.90 5.17 -1.02
N ASN A 125 -10.45 5.29 -2.24
CA ASN A 125 -10.07 6.33 -3.19
C ASN A 125 -10.70 7.70 -2.88
N LEU A 126 -11.86 7.73 -2.21
CA LEU A 126 -12.53 8.97 -1.83
C LEU A 126 -11.89 9.65 -0.62
N LEU A 127 -11.40 8.90 0.38
CA LEU A 127 -11.01 9.51 1.66
C LEU A 127 -9.94 10.61 1.52
N GLY A 128 -9.00 10.43 0.59
CA GLY A 128 -7.98 11.46 0.31
C GLY A 128 -8.62 12.75 -0.20
N THR A 129 -9.55 12.65 -1.15
CA THR A 129 -10.19 13.83 -1.77
C THR A 129 -11.16 14.52 -0.82
N THR A 130 -11.82 13.77 0.08
CA THR A 130 -12.72 14.32 1.10
C THR A 130 -12.01 15.12 2.18
N ILE A 131 -10.71 14.88 2.38
CA ILE A 131 -9.90 15.66 3.34
C ILE A 131 -9.16 16.78 2.62
N ILE A 132 -8.50 16.48 1.49
CA ILE A 132 -7.61 17.43 0.81
C ILE A 132 -8.39 18.57 0.16
N ARG A 133 -9.48 18.29 -0.57
CA ARG A 133 -10.17 19.34 -1.34
C ARG A 133 -10.81 20.42 -0.47
N PRO A 134 -11.46 20.09 0.67
CA PRO A 134 -11.99 21.12 1.56
C PRO A 134 -10.92 22.04 2.14
N VAL A 135 -9.69 21.56 2.38
CA VAL A 135 -8.56 22.41 2.83
C VAL A 135 -8.23 23.49 1.79
N PHE A 136 -8.51 23.22 0.51
CA PHE A 136 -8.35 24.17 -0.59
C PHE A 136 -9.67 24.85 -1.00
N GLY A 137 -10.72 24.78 -0.18
CA GLY A 137 -12.03 25.39 -0.48
C GLY A 137 -12.81 24.74 -1.61
N ALA A 138 -12.44 23.53 -2.03
CA ALA A 138 -13.08 22.80 -3.13
C ALA A 138 -13.94 21.62 -2.61
N ALA A 139 -15.05 21.36 -3.30
CA ALA A 139 -15.91 20.22 -3.00
C ALA A 139 -15.22 18.87 -3.32
N PRO A 140 -15.44 17.80 -2.54
CA PRO A 140 -14.89 16.48 -2.86
C PRO A 140 -15.42 15.93 -4.19
N GLN A 141 -14.59 15.15 -4.87
CA GLN A 141 -14.77 14.75 -6.27
C GLN A 141 -15.46 13.38 -6.38
N PHE A 142 -16.65 13.26 -5.77
CA PHE A 142 -17.32 11.97 -5.60
C PHE A 142 -17.65 11.26 -6.93
N GLU A 143 -18.36 11.96 -7.82
CA GLU A 143 -18.83 11.41 -9.09
C GLU A 143 -17.66 10.97 -9.99
N GLU A 144 -16.66 11.83 -10.16
CA GLU A 144 -15.48 11.55 -10.98
C GLU A 144 -14.70 10.35 -10.44
N THR A 145 -14.57 10.24 -9.11
CA THR A 145 -13.90 9.10 -8.48
C THR A 145 -14.65 7.81 -8.76
N VAL A 146 -15.98 7.80 -8.58
CA VAL A 146 -16.79 6.59 -8.83
C VAL A 146 -16.72 6.20 -10.32
N ARG A 147 -16.84 7.18 -11.23
CA ARG A 147 -16.76 6.97 -12.69
C ARG A 147 -15.43 6.34 -13.12
N LEU A 148 -14.33 6.63 -12.41
CA LEU A 148 -13.02 6.02 -12.68
C LEU A 148 -12.82 4.68 -11.97
N VAL A 149 -13.27 4.55 -10.72
CA VAL A 149 -13.02 3.35 -9.89
C VAL A 149 -13.78 2.14 -10.40
N VAL A 150 -15.04 2.29 -10.78
CA VAL A 150 -15.90 1.18 -11.23
C VAL A 150 -15.28 0.42 -12.43
N PRO A 151 -14.95 1.05 -13.57
CA PRO A 151 -14.38 0.32 -14.71
C PRO A 151 -13.01 -0.28 -14.39
N LEU A 152 -12.16 0.43 -13.65
CA LEU A 152 -10.84 -0.08 -13.27
C LEU A 152 -10.91 -1.26 -12.31
N TYR A 153 -11.91 -1.30 -11.42
CA TYR A 153 -12.17 -2.44 -10.57
C TYR A 153 -12.47 -3.70 -11.40
N PHE A 154 -13.39 -3.61 -12.38
CA PHE A 154 -13.70 -4.74 -13.25
C PHE A 154 -12.50 -5.15 -14.10
N PHE A 155 -11.71 -4.20 -14.58
CA PHE A 155 -10.45 -4.47 -15.29
C PHE A 155 -9.48 -5.29 -14.43
N VAL A 156 -9.31 -4.94 -13.16
CA VAL A 156 -8.46 -5.71 -12.22
C VAL A 156 -9.01 -7.12 -12.01
N VAL A 157 -10.33 -7.28 -11.87
CA VAL A 157 -10.97 -8.60 -11.77
C VAL A 157 -10.66 -9.44 -13.02
N VAL A 158 -10.81 -8.88 -14.22
CA VAL A 158 -10.52 -9.59 -15.47
C VAL A 158 -9.05 -9.99 -15.58
N ILE A 159 -8.12 -9.11 -15.23
CA ILE A 159 -6.68 -9.41 -15.28
C ILE A 159 -6.29 -10.51 -14.29
N VAL A 160 -6.79 -10.42 -13.06
CA VAL A 160 -6.35 -11.31 -11.97
C VAL A 160 -7.09 -12.64 -12.02
N ASP A 161 -8.41 -12.64 -12.25
CA ASP A 161 -9.22 -13.86 -12.25
C ASP A 161 -9.35 -14.48 -13.64
N GLY A 162 -9.55 -13.65 -14.67
CA GLY A 162 -9.72 -14.10 -16.05
C GLY A 162 -8.37 -14.49 -16.70
N LEU A 163 -7.45 -13.53 -16.77
CA LEU A 163 -6.14 -13.72 -17.42
C LEU A 163 -5.10 -14.37 -16.51
N ARG A 164 -5.37 -14.47 -15.20
CA ARG A 164 -4.47 -15.06 -14.19
C ARG A 164 -3.07 -14.46 -14.21
N PHE A 165 -2.98 -13.15 -14.44
CA PHE A 165 -1.71 -12.45 -14.49
C PHE A 165 -0.97 -12.53 -13.14
N PRO A 166 0.37 -12.71 -13.12
CA PRO A 166 1.12 -12.88 -11.88
C PRO A 166 1.01 -11.65 -10.97
N MET A 167 0.40 -11.85 -9.80
CA MET A 167 0.13 -10.80 -8.82
C MET A 167 1.39 -10.03 -8.37
N PRO A 168 2.56 -10.68 -8.12
CA PRO A 168 3.76 -9.95 -7.73
C PRO A 168 4.25 -8.98 -8.81
N LEU A 169 4.18 -9.37 -10.09
CA LEU A 169 4.55 -8.51 -11.20
C LEU A 169 3.59 -7.31 -11.32
N LEU A 170 2.28 -7.56 -11.24
CA LEU A 170 1.29 -6.49 -11.28
C LEU A 170 1.47 -5.49 -10.13
N LYS A 171 1.71 -5.99 -8.91
CA LYS A 171 2.00 -5.14 -7.75
C LYS A 171 3.30 -4.35 -7.91
N ALA A 172 4.33 -4.92 -8.55
CA ALA A 172 5.59 -4.21 -8.77
C ALA A 172 5.41 -3.07 -9.79
N ILE A 173 4.76 -3.32 -10.92
CA ILE A 173 4.49 -2.30 -11.96
C ILE A 173 3.64 -1.17 -11.38
N VAL A 174 2.51 -1.54 -10.78
CA VAL A 174 1.56 -0.58 -10.22
C VAL A 174 2.17 0.15 -9.01
N GLY A 175 2.94 -0.54 -8.16
CA GLY A 175 3.65 0.03 -7.03
C GLY A 175 4.67 1.08 -7.44
N LEU A 176 5.39 0.86 -8.55
CA LEU A 176 6.29 1.86 -9.12
C LEU A 176 5.52 3.11 -9.59
N SER A 177 4.41 2.93 -10.32
CA SER A 177 3.56 4.05 -10.73
C SER A 177 3.02 4.83 -9.53
N VAL A 178 2.57 4.16 -8.48
CA VAL A 178 2.09 4.82 -7.26
C VAL A 178 3.21 5.57 -6.55
N SER A 179 4.41 4.99 -6.50
CA SER A 179 5.59 5.66 -5.94
C SER A 179 5.86 6.96 -6.70
N TRP A 180 5.81 6.93 -8.03
CA TRP A 180 5.98 8.12 -8.87
C TRP A 180 4.89 9.17 -8.63
N LEU A 181 3.62 8.75 -8.58
CA LEU A 181 2.51 9.62 -8.26
C LEU A 181 2.76 10.34 -6.92
N LYS A 182 3.20 9.60 -5.90
CA LYS A 182 3.43 10.15 -4.56
C LYS A 182 4.65 11.06 -4.50
N ALA A 183 5.74 10.69 -5.17
CA ALA A 183 6.94 11.52 -5.28
C ALA A 183 6.63 12.89 -5.92
N VAL A 184 5.72 12.95 -6.91
CA VAL A 184 5.31 14.20 -7.56
C VAL A 184 4.23 14.95 -6.77
N THR A 185 3.27 14.24 -6.18
CA THR A 185 2.13 14.89 -5.49
C THR A 185 2.49 15.46 -4.13
N ILE A 186 3.47 14.90 -3.40
CA ILE A 186 3.87 15.44 -2.10
C ILE A 186 4.39 16.88 -2.23
N PRO A 187 5.40 17.19 -3.08
CA PRO A 187 5.86 18.57 -3.24
C PRO A 187 4.81 19.50 -3.83
N LYS A 188 4.00 18.99 -4.77
CA LYS A 188 2.92 19.78 -5.39
C LYS A 188 1.88 20.23 -4.38
N LEU A 189 1.37 19.31 -3.55
CA LEU A 189 0.35 19.63 -2.54
C LEU A 189 0.89 20.57 -1.45
N VAL A 190 2.18 20.44 -1.10
CA VAL A 190 2.84 21.36 -0.17
C VAL A 190 2.98 22.75 -0.77
N MET A 191 3.33 22.85 -2.05
CA MET A 191 3.37 24.13 -2.77
C MET A 191 1.97 24.77 -2.87
N GLU A 192 0.94 24.00 -3.21
CA GLU A 192 -0.45 24.48 -3.24
C GLU A 192 -0.92 24.94 -1.85
N TRP A 193 -0.53 24.23 -0.78
CA TRP A 193 -0.81 24.65 0.59
C TRP A 193 -0.14 25.98 0.93
N GLN A 194 1.13 26.16 0.55
CA GLN A 194 1.87 27.40 0.81
C GLN A 194 1.29 28.60 0.06
N MET A 195 0.77 28.40 -1.14
CA MET A 195 0.15 29.45 -1.96
C MET A 195 -1.29 29.78 -1.54
N ASN A 196 -1.88 29.00 -0.64
CA ASN A 196 -3.25 29.20 -0.17
C ASN A 196 -3.33 30.39 0.79
N THR A 197 -4.29 31.29 0.59
CA THR A 197 -4.51 32.49 1.42
C THR A 197 -4.72 32.17 2.91
N ASN A 198 -5.18 30.97 3.24
CA ASN A 198 -5.39 30.48 4.61
C ASN A 198 -4.45 29.33 4.98
N ALA A 199 -3.17 29.41 4.59
CA ALA A 199 -2.17 28.39 4.91
C ALA A 199 -1.96 28.23 6.43
N HIS A 200 -2.65 27.27 7.04
CA HIS A 200 -2.54 26.94 8.46
C HIS A 200 -1.75 25.63 8.66
N PRO A 201 -0.92 25.49 9.73
CA PRO A 201 -0.17 24.26 10.03
C PRO A 201 -1.05 23.00 10.14
N ILE A 202 -2.28 23.14 10.66
CA ILE A 202 -3.25 22.03 10.70
C ILE A 202 -3.62 21.57 9.28
N GLY A 203 -3.80 22.51 8.34
CA GLY A 203 -4.05 22.20 6.93
C GLY A 203 -2.89 21.44 6.30
N PHE A 204 -1.65 21.84 6.61
CA PHE A 204 -0.45 21.12 6.17
C PHE A 204 -0.43 19.67 6.69
N LEU A 205 -0.68 19.47 7.98
CA LEU A 205 -0.74 18.13 8.56
C LEU A 205 -1.85 17.29 7.94
N ALA A 206 -3.03 17.88 7.73
CA ALA A 206 -4.18 17.21 7.12
C ALA A 206 -3.87 16.77 5.68
N VAL A 207 -3.31 17.66 4.86
CA VAL A 207 -2.99 17.37 3.45
C VAL A 207 -1.87 16.33 3.34
N SER A 208 -0.80 16.49 4.11
CA SER A 208 0.34 15.55 4.12
C SER A 208 -0.08 14.15 4.62
N THR A 209 -0.93 14.10 5.65
CA THR A 209 -1.45 12.83 6.20
C THR A 209 -2.43 12.17 5.23
N ALA A 210 -3.39 12.92 4.71
CA ALA A 210 -4.40 12.41 3.80
C ALA A 210 -3.78 11.89 2.49
N ASN A 211 -2.82 12.63 1.92
CA ASN A 211 -2.14 12.20 0.70
C ASN A 211 -1.43 10.84 0.89
N LEU A 212 -0.78 10.65 2.03
CA LEU A 212 0.06 9.46 2.24
C LEU A 212 -0.70 8.25 2.79
N TYR A 213 -1.72 8.45 3.62
CA TYR A 213 -2.28 7.36 4.42
C TYR A 213 -3.80 7.24 4.39
N ALA A 214 -4.57 8.16 3.79
CA ALA A 214 -6.04 8.08 3.78
C ALA A 214 -6.56 6.70 3.32
N SER A 215 -6.16 6.24 2.14
CA SER A 215 -6.61 4.94 1.62
C SER A 215 -6.21 3.77 2.53
N GLY A 216 -5.01 3.81 3.12
CA GLY A 216 -4.54 2.79 4.05
C GLY A 216 -5.35 2.75 5.36
N THR A 217 -5.76 3.93 5.84
CA THR A 217 -6.62 4.06 7.03
C THR A 217 -8.00 3.44 6.78
N VAL A 218 -8.61 3.68 5.63
CA VAL A 218 -9.89 3.02 5.25
C VAL A 218 -9.74 1.50 5.22
N LEU A 219 -8.70 1.00 4.54
CA LEU A 219 -8.44 -0.44 4.46
C LEU A 219 -8.28 -1.04 5.86
N ARG A 220 -7.52 -0.39 6.75
CA ARG A 220 -7.32 -0.86 8.13
C ARG A 220 -8.63 -0.92 8.92
N TYR A 221 -9.46 0.12 8.83
CA TYR A 221 -10.76 0.13 9.51
C TYR A 221 -11.68 -0.97 8.98
N LEU A 222 -11.75 -1.17 7.65
CA LEU A 222 -12.55 -2.23 7.05
C LEU A 222 -12.01 -3.63 7.40
N THR A 223 -10.70 -3.82 7.49
CA THR A 223 -10.10 -5.08 7.96
C THR A 223 -10.49 -5.35 9.41
N ASN A 224 -10.39 -4.34 10.28
CA ASN A 224 -10.77 -4.47 11.68
C ASN A 224 -12.26 -4.79 11.83
N TYR A 225 -13.11 -4.06 11.11
CA TYR A 225 -14.55 -4.29 11.10
C TYR A 225 -14.91 -5.68 10.58
N GLY A 226 -14.25 -6.16 9.53
CA GLY A 226 -14.45 -7.51 8.99
C GLY A 226 -14.11 -8.62 10.00
N ARG A 227 -13.17 -8.38 10.92
CA ARG A 227 -12.74 -9.36 11.93
C ARG A 227 -13.52 -9.29 13.23
N THR A 228 -13.81 -8.08 13.69
CA THR A 228 -14.31 -7.83 15.05
C THR A 228 -15.74 -7.30 15.10
N HIS A 229 -16.30 -6.92 13.95
CA HIS A 229 -17.54 -6.14 13.83
C HIS A 229 -17.50 -4.79 14.59
N ARG A 230 -16.31 -4.31 14.96
CA ARG A 230 -16.10 -2.99 15.58
C ARG A 230 -15.44 -2.05 14.58
N VAL A 231 -15.93 -0.81 14.53
CA VAL A 231 -15.44 0.21 13.58
C VAL A 231 -14.04 0.69 13.98
N VAL A 232 -13.80 0.94 15.27
CA VAL A 232 -12.52 1.44 15.78
C VAL A 232 -11.95 0.44 16.78
N ASP A 233 -10.69 0.07 16.58
CA ASP A 233 -9.88 -0.57 17.61
C ASP A 233 -9.14 0.54 18.38
N LEU A 234 -9.61 0.85 19.59
CA LEU A 234 -9.03 1.88 20.47
C LEU A 234 -7.83 1.35 21.26
N SER A 235 -7.02 0.49 20.66
CA SER A 235 -5.82 -0.03 21.30
C SER A 235 -4.71 1.03 21.30
N VAL A 236 -3.87 1.02 22.35
CA VAL A 236 -2.70 1.91 22.46
C VAL A 236 -1.78 1.79 21.24
N GLY A 237 -1.68 0.57 20.67
CA GLY A 237 -0.93 0.32 19.45
C GLY A 237 -1.52 1.01 18.20
N VAL A 238 -2.86 1.11 18.10
CA VAL A 238 -3.50 1.87 17.01
C VAL A 238 -3.26 3.37 17.18
N PHE A 239 -3.34 3.89 18.40
CA PHE A 239 -3.01 5.29 18.67
C PHE A 239 -1.55 5.63 18.31
N GLY A 240 -0.60 4.81 18.75
CA GLY A 240 0.81 4.97 18.39
C GLY A 240 1.06 4.92 16.89
N PHE A 241 0.36 4.03 16.17
CA PHE A 241 0.42 3.96 14.72
C PHE A 241 -0.14 5.22 14.02
N ILE A 242 -1.25 5.78 14.52
CA ILE A 242 -1.81 7.03 13.98
C ILE A 242 -0.83 8.18 14.18
N LEU A 243 -0.21 8.29 15.36
CA LEU A 243 0.81 9.30 15.63
C LEU A 243 2.03 9.12 14.71
N GLN A 244 2.48 7.88 14.49
CA GLN A 244 3.56 7.58 13.56
C GLN A 244 3.23 8.01 12.13
N ILE A 245 1.99 7.76 11.68
CA ILE A 245 1.51 8.20 10.37
C ILE A 245 1.59 9.73 10.26
N ILE A 246 1.02 10.44 11.23
CA ILE A 246 0.98 11.90 11.23
C ILE A 246 2.41 12.46 11.23
N GLY A 247 3.27 11.96 12.12
CA GLY A 247 4.67 12.38 12.22
C GLY A 247 5.45 12.11 10.94
N THR A 248 5.36 10.91 10.37
CA THR A 248 6.04 10.55 9.12
C THR A 248 5.56 11.44 7.97
N SER A 249 4.25 11.65 7.87
CA SER A 249 3.67 12.54 6.87
C SER A 249 4.13 13.99 7.03
N ALA A 250 4.17 14.50 8.26
CA ALA A 250 4.62 15.85 8.56
C ALA A 250 6.09 16.06 8.17
N VAL A 251 6.97 15.11 8.54
CA VAL A 251 8.40 15.17 8.19
C VAL A 251 8.59 15.15 6.68
N MET A 252 7.92 14.23 5.97
CA MET A 252 8.05 14.17 4.51
C MET A 252 7.49 15.42 3.81
N GLY A 253 6.40 15.98 4.33
CA GLY A 253 5.88 17.26 3.86
C GLY A 253 6.87 18.40 4.11
N LEU A 254 7.58 18.40 5.24
CA LEU A 254 8.53 19.45 5.61
C LEU A 254 9.78 19.37 4.73
N VAL A 255 10.29 18.17 4.50
CA VAL A 255 11.39 17.92 3.55
C VAL A 255 11.02 18.47 2.17
N ALA A 256 9.81 18.19 1.69
CA ALA A 256 9.33 18.70 0.41
C ALA A 256 9.13 20.23 0.40
N HIS A 257 8.69 20.81 1.51
CA HIS A 257 8.55 22.26 1.67
C HIS A 257 9.91 22.96 1.55
N VAL A 258 10.92 22.47 2.29
CA VAL A 258 12.28 23.01 2.23
C VAL A 258 12.88 22.81 0.84
N ALA A 259 12.65 21.66 0.19
CA ALA A 259 13.08 21.42 -1.18
C ALA A 259 12.52 22.47 -2.14
N ASN A 260 11.21 22.71 -2.10
CA ASN A 260 10.56 23.72 -2.94
C ASN A 260 11.13 25.13 -2.71
N HIS A 261 11.43 25.47 -1.45
CA HIS A 261 12.06 26.76 -1.12
C HIS A 261 13.48 26.85 -1.71
N PHE A 262 14.27 25.78 -1.65
CA PHE A 262 15.64 25.79 -2.20
C PHE A 262 15.68 25.82 -3.73
N VAL A 263 14.69 25.26 -4.43
CA VAL A 263 14.62 25.37 -5.90
C VAL A 263 14.52 26.83 -6.37
N THR A 264 13.95 27.72 -5.56
CA THR A 264 13.86 29.14 -5.92
C THR A 264 15.19 29.89 -5.86
N ASN A 265 16.24 29.28 -5.30
CA ASN A 265 17.58 29.84 -5.25
C ASN A 265 18.55 28.97 -6.05
N GLU A 266 19.12 29.53 -7.13
CA GLU A 266 20.01 28.81 -8.04
C GLU A 266 21.22 28.19 -7.33
N GLU A 267 21.74 28.85 -6.29
CA GLU A 267 22.88 28.38 -5.50
C GLU A 267 22.55 27.10 -4.68
N ARG A 268 21.27 26.84 -4.41
CA ARG A 268 20.80 25.74 -3.55
C ARG A 268 20.10 24.61 -4.31
N ILE A 269 20.19 24.59 -5.63
CA ILE A 269 19.58 23.54 -6.46
C ILE A 269 20.07 22.14 -6.07
N MET A 270 21.35 21.99 -5.71
CA MET A 270 21.89 20.69 -5.29
C MET A 270 21.31 20.22 -3.95
N GLU A 271 21.10 21.13 -3.00
CA GLU A 271 20.43 20.83 -1.73
C GLU A 271 18.97 20.43 -1.97
N ALA A 272 18.27 21.14 -2.86
CA ALA A 272 16.91 20.80 -3.25
C ALA A 272 16.82 19.39 -3.85
N ARG A 273 17.76 19.03 -4.73
CA ARG A 273 17.85 17.67 -5.31
C ARG A 273 18.03 16.60 -4.24
N VAL A 274 18.90 16.82 -3.24
CA VAL A 274 19.07 15.89 -2.11
C VAL A 274 17.77 15.72 -1.32
N LEU A 275 17.03 16.81 -1.09
CA LEU A 275 15.73 16.72 -0.40
C LEU A 275 14.67 16.01 -1.24
N TYR A 276 14.60 16.25 -2.55
CA TYR A 276 13.73 15.49 -3.45
C TYR A 276 14.12 14.02 -3.54
N PHE A 277 15.39 13.67 -3.39
CA PHE A 277 15.82 12.28 -3.30
C PHE A 277 15.17 11.60 -2.10
N PHE A 278 15.16 12.23 -0.93
CA PHE A 278 14.48 11.65 0.24
C PHE A 278 12.97 11.47 0.00
N VAL A 279 12.32 12.39 -0.70
CA VAL A 279 10.90 12.26 -1.09
C VAL A 279 10.66 11.10 -2.03
N ALA A 280 11.46 10.98 -3.10
CA ALA A 280 11.36 9.89 -4.08
C ALA A 280 11.68 8.53 -3.44
N TRP A 281 12.75 8.48 -2.65
CA TRP A 281 13.18 7.30 -1.90
C TRP A 281 12.08 6.82 -0.95
N PHE A 282 11.49 7.72 -0.15
CA PHE A 282 10.38 7.39 0.74
C PHE A 282 9.19 6.80 -0.01
N ALA A 283 8.81 7.39 -1.15
CA ALA A 283 7.69 6.89 -1.94
C ALA A 283 7.98 5.48 -2.49
N LEU A 284 9.19 5.25 -3.03
CA LEU A 284 9.61 3.95 -3.56
C LEU A 284 9.73 2.89 -2.45
N ASP A 285 10.29 3.25 -1.29
CA ASP A 285 10.37 2.35 -0.14
C ASP A 285 8.98 1.92 0.34
N LYS A 286 8.05 2.88 0.45
CA LYS A 286 6.70 2.64 0.94
C LYS A 286 5.83 1.82 0.00
N TYR A 287 5.86 2.10 -1.31
CA TYR A 287 4.89 1.53 -2.26
C TYR A 287 5.45 0.46 -3.19
N TRP A 288 6.77 0.44 -3.45
CA TRP A 288 7.37 -0.45 -4.45
C TRP A 288 8.26 -1.54 -3.85
N LYS A 289 9.10 -1.21 -2.87
CA LYS A 289 10.12 -2.12 -2.30
C LYS A 289 9.62 -3.52 -1.97
N LYS A 290 8.50 -3.62 -1.24
CA LYS A 290 7.94 -4.92 -0.86
C LYS A 290 7.49 -5.72 -2.09
N ALA A 291 6.80 -5.07 -3.03
CA ALA A 291 6.33 -5.73 -4.24
C ALA A 291 7.51 -6.17 -5.14
N LEU A 292 8.57 -5.38 -5.17
CA LEU A 292 9.81 -5.70 -5.85
C LEU A 292 10.51 -6.92 -5.21
N GLY A 293 10.59 -6.97 -3.88
CA GLY A 293 11.11 -8.13 -3.15
C GLY A 293 10.31 -9.40 -3.43
N ASP A 294 8.97 -9.33 -3.38
CA ASP A 294 8.09 -10.45 -3.70
C ASP A 294 8.31 -10.94 -5.15
N LEU A 295 8.51 -10.01 -6.09
CA LEU A 295 8.79 -10.33 -7.50
C LEU A 295 10.17 -10.98 -7.68
N LEU A 296 11.21 -10.44 -7.06
CA LEU A 296 12.59 -10.97 -7.14
C LEU A 296 12.69 -12.36 -6.53
N VAL A 297 12.00 -12.59 -5.40
CA VAL A 297 11.90 -13.94 -4.82
C VAL A 297 11.20 -14.86 -5.81
N LEU A 298 10.08 -14.44 -6.42
CA LEU A 298 9.39 -15.27 -7.41
C LEU A 298 10.25 -15.57 -8.65
N THR A 299 11.04 -14.64 -9.15
CA THR A 299 11.80 -14.82 -10.40
C THR A 299 13.14 -15.52 -10.19
N LEU A 300 13.84 -15.22 -9.09
CA LEU A 300 15.22 -15.66 -8.85
C LEU A 300 15.32 -16.85 -7.89
N THR A 301 14.24 -17.18 -7.17
CA THR A 301 14.24 -18.31 -6.21
C THR A 301 13.18 -19.37 -6.51
N SER A 302 12.28 -19.13 -7.48
CA SER A 302 11.35 -20.14 -7.93
C SER A 302 12.10 -21.26 -8.67
N PRO A 303 11.93 -22.53 -8.27
CA PRO A 303 12.53 -23.64 -8.98
C PRO A 303 11.76 -23.87 -10.28
N ALA A 304 12.23 -23.31 -11.39
CA ALA A 304 11.71 -23.62 -12.72
C ALA A 304 12.83 -23.94 -13.71
N LYS A 305 12.86 -25.21 -14.13
CA LYS A 305 13.64 -25.85 -15.21
C LYS A 305 15.08 -26.31 -14.90
N SER A 306 15.28 -27.03 -13.81
CA SER A 306 16.20 -28.19 -13.84
C SER A 306 15.43 -29.46 -14.22
N LYS A 307 14.77 -29.44 -15.38
CA LYS A 307 14.43 -30.68 -16.08
C LYS A 307 15.34 -30.70 -17.29
N SER A 308 16.35 -31.54 -17.18
CA SER A 308 17.03 -32.16 -18.31
C SER A 308 16.05 -32.44 -19.44
N SER A 309 16.34 -31.90 -20.60
CA SER A 309 16.32 -32.66 -21.85
C SER A 309 17.52 -32.22 -22.66
#